data_AF-A0A9J6H1P1-F1
#
_entry.id   AF-A0A9J6H1P1-F1
#
_cell.length_a   1.000
_cell.length_b   1.000
_cell.length_c   1.000
_cell.angle_alpha   90.00
_cell.angle_beta   90.00
_cell.angle_gamma   90.00
#
_symmetry.space_group_name_H-M   'P 1'
#
loop_
_entity.id
_entity.type
_entity.pdbx_description
1 polymer ?
#
loop_
_entity_poly.entity_id
_entity_poly.type
_entity_poly.pdbx_seq_one_letter_code
_entity_poly.pdbx_strand_id
1 'polypeptide(L)'
;MNDGDEPLKIVQACRTRWLSLEIAVSSIVDQWTEFKAHFEMARRTEKCYAAEVLYGMYENQINLGYLLFLRPILADVLKVKKAFETKMRIKQSCRKTS
;
A
#
# COMPACT_ATOMS: atom_id res chain seq x y z
N MET A 1 -10.13 -21.18 35.55
CA MET A 1 -9.25 -21.69 34.48
C MET A 1 -10.03 -21.54 33.20
N ASN A 2 -9.66 -20.59 32.35
CA ASN A 2 -10.41 -20.29 31.13
C ASN A 2 -9.84 -21.15 29.99
N ASP A 3 -10.18 -22.44 30.02
CA ASP A 3 -9.89 -23.40 28.95
C ASP A 3 -11.14 -23.51 28.08
N GLY A 4 -11.25 -22.71 27.02
CA GLY A 4 -12.40 -22.83 26.11
C GLY A 4 -12.64 -21.70 25.12
N ASP A 5 -12.04 -20.52 25.29
CA ASP A 5 -12.29 -19.43 24.34
C ASP A 5 -11.64 -19.71 22.98
N GLU A 6 -12.48 -20.11 22.03
CA GLU A 6 -12.16 -20.17 20.61
C GLU A 6 -11.51 -18.84 20.21
N PRO A 7 -10.30 -18.84 19.62
CA PRO A 7 -9.64 -17.59 19.26
C PRO A 7 -10.57 -16.84 18.30
N LEU A 8 -11.06 -15.68 18.75
CA LEU A 8 -11.96 -14.81 18.00
C LEU A 8 -11.49 -14.74 16.54
N LYS A 9 -12.39 -15.07 15.60
CA LYS A 9 -12.12 -14.97 14.16
C LYS A 9 -11.64 -13.54 13.89
N ILE A 10 -10.32 -13.38 13.75
CA ILE A 10 -9.75 -12.14 13.25
C ILE A 10 -10.37 -11.96 11.87
N VAL A 11 -11.24 -10.96 11.74
CA VAL A 11 -11.86 -10.58 10.48
C VAL A 11 -10.73 -10.48 9.46
N GLN A 12 -10.85 -11.25 8.37
CA GLN A 12 -9.82 -11.33 7.34
C GLN A 12 -9.47 -9.91 6.89
N ALA A 13 -8.31 -9.41 7.34
CA ALA A 13 -7.81 -8.11 6.95
C ALA A 13 -7.83 -8.02 5.43
N CYS A 14 -8.49 -7.01 4.86
CA CYS A 14 -8.72 -6.86 3.42
C CYS A 14 -7.40 -7.04 2.65
N ARG A 15 -7.20 -8.24 2.07
CA ARG A 15 -5.89 -8.66 1.59
C ARG A 15 -5.37 -7.80 0.44
N THR A 16 -6.26 -7.39 -0.45
CA THR A 16 -5.88 -6.69 -1.68
C THR A 16 -5.54 -5.23 -1.41
N ARG A 17 -6.28 -4.56 -0.51
CA ARG A 17 -6.20 -3.10 -0.34
C ARG A 17 -4.82 -2.61 0.11
N TRP A 18 -4.24 -3.22 1.13
CA TRP A 18 -2.93 -2.81 1.66
C TRP A 18 -1.77 -3.16 0.72
N LEU A 19 -1.88 -4.26 -0.02
CA LEU A 19 -0.88 -4.67 -0.99
C LEU A 19 -0.89 -3.73 -2.19
N SER A 20 -2.08 -3.43 -2.73
CA SER A 20 -2.24 -2.48 -3.83
C SER A 20 -1.76 -1.09 -3.44
N LEU A 21 -1.98 -0.66 -2.20
CA LEU A 21 -1.53 0.64 -1.72
C LEU A 21 -0.01 0.72 -1.61
N GLU A 22 0.65 -0.30 -1.04
CA GLU A 22 2.12 -0.32 -0.95
C GLU A 22 2.76 -0.30 -2.33
N ILE A 23 2.26 -1.13 -3.27
CA ILE A 23 2.77 -1.16 -4.65
C ILE A 23 2.57 0.20 -5.32
N ALA A 24 1.38 0.80 -5.21
CA ALA A 24 1.10 2.10 -5.83
C ALA A 24 2.00 3.20 -5.28
N VAL A 25 2.17 3.29 -3.95
CA VAL A 25 3.03 4.30 -3.31
C VAL A 25 4.49 4.08 -3.70
N SER A 26 4.97 2.84 -3.69
CA SER A 26 6.34 2.52 -4.13
C SER A 26 6.56 2.94 -5.59
N SER A 27 5.66 2.58 -6.52
CA SER A 27 5.77 2.99 -7.93
C SER A 27 5.71 4.50 -8.14
N ILE A 28 4.83 5.21 -7.43
CA ILE A 28 4.73 6.67 -7.50
C ILE A 28 6.02 7.34 -7.03
N VAL A 29 6.60 6.86 -5.92
CA VAL A 29 7.84 7.41 -5.37
C VAL A 29 9.02 7.13 -6.30
N ASP A 30 9.13 5.90 -6.82
CA ASP A 30 10.25 5.48 -7.67
C ASP A 30 10.28 6.21 -9.02
N GLN A 31 9.11 6.64 -9.52
CA GLN A 31 8.96 7.32 -10.81
C GLN A 31 8.48 8.77 -10.67
N TRP A 32 8.75 9.40 -9.52
CA TRP A 32 8.19 10.72 -9.19
C TRP A 32 8.55 11.78 -10.23
N THR A 33 9.82 11.80 -10.67
CA THR A 33 10.34 12.76 -11.63
C THR A 33 9.73 12.59 -13.02
N GLU A 34 9.54 11.34 -13.44
CA GLU A 34 8.98 10.95 -14.72
C GLU A 34 7.51 11.32 -14.79
N PHE A 35 6.74 11.05 -13.73
CA PHE A 35 5.34 11.48 -13.64
C PHE A 35 5.22 13.01 -13.64
N LYS A 36 6.07 13.72 -12.88
CA LYS A 36 6.07 15.18 -12.90
C LYS A 36 6.31 15.71 -14.32
N ALA A 37 7.32 15.21 -15.02
CA ALA A 37 7.63 15.62 -16.39
C ALA A 37 6.51 15.26 -17.37
N HIS A 38 5.91 14.09 -17.22
CA HIS A 38 4.80 13.65 -18.05
C HIS A 38 3.58 14.56 -17.90
N PHE A 39 3.15 14.86 -16.67
CA PHE A 39 2.03 15.76 -16.42
C PHE A 39 2.34 17.21 -16.78
N GLU A 40 3.60 17.63 -16.70
CA GLU A 40 4.03 18.93 -17.20
C GLU A 40 3.85 19.08 -18.72
N MET A 41 4.18 18.02 -19.47
CA MET A 41 3.97 18.02 -20.90
C MET A 41 2.46 17.97 -21.21
N ALA A 42 1.74 17.02 -20.60
CA ALA A 42 0.31 16.80 -20.86
C ALA A 42 -0.54 18.04 -20.54
N ARG A 43 -0.27 18.77 -19.45
CA ARG A 43 -1.01 20.01 -19.12
C ARG A 43 -0.84 21.10 -20.18
N ARG A 44 0.33 21.16 -20.83
CA ARG A 44 0.65 22.14 -21.88
C ARG A 44 0.08 21.75 -23.23
N THR A 45 0.11 20.47 -23.58
CA THR A 45 -0.24 19.97 -24.93
C THR A 45 -1.71 19.57 -25.07
N GLU A 46 -2.31 18.99 -24.03
CA GLU A 46 -3.63 18.36 -24.12
C GLU A 46 -4.76 19.20 -23.51
N LYS A 47 -4.44 20.34 -22.86
CA LYS A 47 -5.39 21.15 -22.07
C LYS A 47 -6.19 20.31 -21.05
N CYS A 48 -5.57 19.24 -20.56
CA CYS A 48 -6.19 18.31 -19.63
C CYS A 48 -6.17 18.86 -18.20
N TYR A 49 -7.34 19.15 -17.63
CA TYR A 49 -7.46 19.63 -16.25
C TYR A 49 -6.87 18.65 -15.24
N ALA A 50 -7.04 17.34 -15.48
CA ALA A 50 -6.45 16.33 -14.60
C ALA A 50 -4.91 16.39 -14.60
N ALA A 51 -4.28 16.65 -15.75
CA ALA A 51 -2.84 16.82 -15.85
C ALA A 51 -2.36 18.07 -15.10
N GLU A 52 -3.13 19.16 -15.13
CA GLU A 52 -2.82 20.38 -14.35
C GLU A 52 -2.84 20.10 -12.84
N VAL A 53 -3.90 19.44 -12.35
CA VAL A 53 -4.03 19.06 -10.93
C VAL A 53 -2.89 18.12 -10.51
N LEU A 54 -2.61 17.10 -11.32
CA LEU A 54 -1.55 16.14 -11.03
C LEU A 54 -0.17 16.81 -11.05
N TYR A 55 0.13 17.66 -12.02
CA TYR A 55 1.39 18.41 -12.03
C TYR A 55 1.56 19.25 -10.76
N GLY A 56 0.52 19.98 -10.33
CA GLY A 56 0.56 20.75 -9.09
C GLY A 56 0.80 19.89 -7.84
N MET A 57 0.25 18.67 -7.80
CA MET A 57 0.54 17.70 -6.73
C MET A 57 1.99 17.24 -6.72
N TYR A 58 2.58 16.99 -7.91
CA TYR A 58 3.96 16.52 -8.05
C TYR A 58 5.01 17.64 -7.91
N GLU A 59 4.61 18.90 -8.11
CA GLU A 59 5.45 20.06 -7.86
C GLU A 59 5.66 20.30 -6.36
N ASN A 60 4.62 20.06 -5.55
CA ASN A 60 4.67 20.22 -4.12
C ASN A 60 5.54 19.16 -3.42
N GLN A 61 6.70 19.58 -2.90
CA GLN A 61 7.65 18.70 -2.22
C GLN A 61 7.11 18.12 -0.91
N ILE A 62 6.10 18.73 -0.28
CA ILE A 62 5.47 18.19 0.93
C ILE A 62 4.75 16.87 0.60
N ASN A 63 4.14 16.76 -0.59
CA ASN A 63 3.49 15.53 -1.02
C ASN A 63 4.50 14.39 -1.21
N LEU A 64 5.64 14.69 -1.85
CA LEU A 64 6.74 13.73 -1.97
C LEU A 64 7.25 13.31 -0.59
N GLY A 65 7.48 14.28 0.31
CA GLY A 65 7.91 14.03 1.68
C GLY A 65 6.94 13.13 2.44
N TYR A 66 5.64 13.37 2.31
CA TYR A 66 4.61 12.52 2.91
C TYR A 66 4.64 11.09 2.36
N LEU A 67 4.79 10.91 1.05
CA LEU A 67 4.88 9.57 0.46
C LEU A 67 6.17 8.83 0.83
N LEU A 68 7.30 9.54 0.90
CA LEU A 68 8.57 8.99 1.38
C LEU A 68 8.48 8.53 2.84
N PHE A 69 7.76 9.29 3.68
CA PHE A 69 7.46 8.89 5.06
C PHE A 69 6.49 7.70 5.14
N LEU A 70 5.46 7.68 4.29
CA LEU A 70 4.43 6.64 4.29
C LEU A 70 4.94 5.29 3.76
N ARG A 71 5.83 5.30 2.76
CA ARG A 71 6.37 4.09 2.11
C ARG A 71 6.92 3.05 3.09
N PRO A 72 7.85 3.36 4.04
CA PRO A 72 8.35 2.38 4.98
C PRO A 72 7.26 1.83 5.93
N ILE A 73 6.30 2.67 6.33
CA ILE A 73 5.18 2.26 7.19
C ILE A 73 4.32 1.21 6.47
N LEU A 74 4.01 1.43 5.19
CA LEU A 74 3.25 0.48 4.37
C LEU A 74 4.01 -0.84 4.19
N ALA A 75 5.32 -0.78 3.99
CA ALA A 75 6.16 -1.97 3.89
C ALA A 75 6.12 -2.80 5.17
N ASP A 76 6.18 -2.17 6.35
CA ASP A 76 6.14 -2.87 7.64
C ASP A 76 4.75 -3.44 7.95
N VAL A 77 3.67 -2.70 7.67
CA VAL A 77 2.30 -3.22 7.77
C VAL A 77 2.13 -4.45 6.87
N LEU A 78 2.69 -4.42 5.65
CA LEU A 78 2.64 -5.56 4.74
C LEU A 78 3.45 -6.76 5.25
N LYS A 79 4.62 -6.55 5.86
CA LYS A 79 5.40 -7.62 6.51
C LYS A 79 4.63 -8.28 7.64
N VAL A 80 4.04 -7.47 8.54
CA VAL A 80 3.23 -7.95 9.66
C VAL A 80 2.05 -8.76 9.14
N LYS A 81 1.31 -8.23 8.15
CA LYS A 81 0.21 -8.93 7.50
C LYS A 81 0.64 -10.28 6.91
N LYS A 82 1.75 -10.33 6.17
CA LYS A 82 2.30 -11.58 5.61
C LYS A 82 2.65 -12.58 6.73
N ALA A 83 3.27 -12.12 7.82
CA ALA A 83 3.60 -12.97 8.96
C ALA A 83 2.35 -13.56 9.63
N PHE A 84 1.28 -12.78 9.78
CA PHE A 84 0.00 -13.27 10.29
C PHE A 84 -0.65 -14.28 9.35
N GLU A 85 -0.68 -14.01 8.04
CA GLU A 85 -1.23 -14.95 7.04
C GLU A 85 -0.48 -16.29 7.03
N THR A 86 0.85 -16.27 7.12
CA THR A 86 1.68 -17.48 7.21
C THR A 86 1.39 -18.27 8.48
N LYS A 87 1.36 -17.61 9.66
CA LYS A 87 1.03 -18.27 10.93
C LYS A 87 -0.36 -18.92 10.91
N MET A 88 -1.34 -18.25 10.32
CA MET A 88 -2.71 -18.77 10.20
C MET A 88 -2.79 -19.96 9.22
N ARG A 89 -2.07 -19.91 8.10
CA ARG A 89 -1.98 -21.04 7.15
C ARG A 89 -1.34 -22.28 7.79
N ILE A 90 -0.25 -22.12 8.53
CA ILE A 90 0.42 -23.24 9.22
C ILE A 90 -0.53 -23.87 10.25
N LYS A 91 -1.22 -23.07 11.08
CA LYS A 91 -2.19 -23.59 12.06
C LYS A 91 -3.34 -24.38 11.41
N GLN A 92 -3.83 -23.95 10.25
CA GLN A 92 -4.87 -24.68 9.52
C GLN A 92 -4.35 -25.99 8.89
N SER A 93 -3.09 -26.03 8.45
CA SER A 93 -2.47 -27.25 7.91
C SER A 93 -2.28 -28.30 9.01
N CYS A 94 -1.78 -27.92 10.19
CA CYS A 94 -1.57 -28.85 11.30
C CYS A 94 -2.89 -29.43 11.85
N ARG A 95 -4.00 -28.68 11.83
CA ARG A 95 -5.34 -29.18 12.22
C ARG A 95 -5.94 -30.20 11.22
N LYS A 96 -5.44 -30.28 9.99
CA LYS A 96 -5.95 -31.22 8.97
C LYS A 96 -5.19 -32.56 8.94
N THR A 97 -4.09 -32.66 9.68
CA THR A 97 -3.23 -33.85 9.77
C THR A 97 -3.25 -34.49 11.16
N SER A 98 -4.24 -34.19 11.99
CA SER A 98 -4.52 -34.83 13.29
C SER A 98 -5.94 -35.35 13.34
#